data_AF-A0A0M4GQ97-F1
#
_entry.id   AF-A0A0M4GQ97-F1
#
_cell.length_a   1.000
_cell.length_b   1.000
_cell.length_c   1.000
_cell.angle_alpha   90.00
_cell.angle_beta   90.00
_cell.angle_gamma   90.00
#
_symmetry.space_group_name_H-M   'P 1'
#
loop_
_entity.id
_entity.type
_entity.pdbx_description
1 polymer ?
#
loop_
_entity_poly.entity_id
_entity_poly.type
_entity_poly.pdbx_seq_one_letter_code
_entity_poly.pdbx_strand_id
1 'polypeptide(L)'
;METIDGVPVTDEMIQAWADEAERGYDVEVLRAHSRRPTGDDAARIVPVRMDEDLVAAVDRRAVRDGTSRSEIIRSAVRAFVA
;
A
#
# COMPACT_ATOMS: atom_id res chain seq x y z
N MET A 1 28.59 -19.27 2.67
CA MET A 1 28.29 -18.85 1.29
C MET A 1 26.89 -18.31 1.32
N GLU A 2 26.72 -17.05 0.95
CA GLU A 2 25.40 -16.41 0.97
C GLU A 2 24.55 -16.98 -0.18
N THR A 3 23.25 -17.13 0.07
CA THR A 3 22.32 -17.76 -0.86
C THR A 3 21.05 -16.92 -1.00
N ILE A 4 20.55 -16.77 -2.22
CA ILE A 4 19.24 -16.19 -2.52
C ILE A 4 18.37 -17.29 -3.10
N ASP A 5 17.19 -17.53 -2.54
CA ASP A 5 16.26 -18.61 -2.93
C ASP A 5 16.91 -20.01 -3.02
N GLY A 6 17.88 -20.28 -2.13
CA GLY A 6 18.63 -21.54 -2.09
C GLY A 6 19.73 -21.65 -3.15
N VAL A 7 19.95 -20.63 -3.98
CA VAL A 7 21.02 -20.56 -4.96
C VAL A 7 22.22 -19.80 -4.39
N PRO A 8 23.43 -20.38 -4.43
CA PRO A 8 24.67 -19.68 -4.08
C PRO A 8 24.89 -18.40 -4.88
N VAL A 9 25.20 -17.31 -4.19
CA VAL A 9 25.59 -16.06 -4.83
C VAL A 9 27.05 -16.17 -5.29
N THR A 10 27.29 -15.94 -6.58
CA THR A 10 28.63 -15.90 -7.18
C THR A 10 29.14 -14.47 -7.31
N ASP A 11 30.46 -14.29 -7.42
CA ASP A 11 31.07 -12.97 -7.64
C ASP A 11 30.58 -12.33 -8.95
N GLU A 12 30.31 -13.14 -9.98
CA GLU A 12 29.72 -12.67 -11.24
C GLU A 12 28.30 -12.12 -11.06
N MET A 13 27.48 -12.75 -10.21
CA MET A 13 26.14 -12.23 -9.88
C MET A 13 26.23 -10.90 -9.15
N ILE A 14 27.18 -10.78 -8.20
CA ILE A 14 27.42 -9.54 -7.46
C ILE A 14 27.84 -8.42 -8.42
N GLN A 15 28.77 -8.69 -9.34
CA GLN A 15 29.21 -7.70 -10.31
C GLN A 15 28.07 -7.26 -11.24
N ALA A 16 27.26 -8.20 -11.73
CA ALA A 16 26.11 -7.89 -12.57
C ALA A 16 25.09 -6.97 -11.88
N TRP A 17 24.82 -7.19 -10.59
CA TRP A 17 23.93 -6.33 -9.80
C TRP A 17 24.55 -4.96 -9.50
N ALA A 18 25.86 -4.90 -9.26
CA ALA A 18 26.57 -3.63 -9.09
C ALA A 18 26.49 -2.78 -10.36
N ASP A 19 26.78 -3.39 -11.52
CA ASP A 19 26.71 -2.72 -12.83
C ASP A 19 25.28 -2.25 -13.15
N GLU A 20 24.27 -3.01 -12.75
CA GLU A 20 22.86 -2.62 -12.88
C GLU A 20 22.52 -1.40 -12.00
N ALA A 21 22.99 -1.38 -10.76
CA ALA A 21 22.77 -0.28 -9.84
C ALA A 21 23.46 1.01 -10.30
N GLU A 22 24.71 0.91 -10.80
CA GLU A 22 25.49 2.04 -11.30
C GLU A 22 24.92 2.63 -12.59
N ARG A 23 24.36 1.78 -13.47
CA ARG A 23 23.65 2.22 -14.68
C ARG A 23 22.42 3.08 -14.36
N GLY A 24 21.84 2.87 -13.19
CA GLY A 24 20.62 3.53 -12.74
C GLY A 24 19.37 3.02 -13.46
N TYR A 25 18.20 3.31 -12.88
CA TYR A 25 16.91 2.96 -13.47
C TYR A 25 16.23 4.20 -14.04
N ASP A 26 15.52 4.02 -15.17
CA ASP A 26 14.62 5.04 -15.70
C ASP A 26 13.39 5.15 -14.80
N VAL A 27 13.45 6.11 -13.87
CA VAL A 27 12.39 6.39 -12.90
C VAL A 27 11.06 6.78 -13.54
N GLU A 28 11.06 7.29 -14.77
CA GLU A 28 9.84 7.65 -15.50
C GLU A 28 9.10 6.41 -16.02
N VAL A 29 9.83 5.32 -16.32
CA VAL A 29 9.26 4.02 -16.70
C VAL A 29 8.79 3.25 -15.47
N LEU A 30 9.45 3.44 -14.33
CA LEU A 30 9.04 2.93 -13.02
C LEU A 30 7.85 3.71 -12.42
N ARG A 31 6.89 4.14 -13.26
CA ARG A 31 5.63 4.68 -12.78
C ARG A 31 5.05 3.73 -11.74
N ALA A 32 4.83 4.25 -10.54
CA ALA A 32 4.21 3.54 -9.46
C ALA A 32 2.93 2.90 -10.00
N HIS A 33 2.87 1.56 -9.97
CA HIS A 33 1.64 0.84 -10.23
C HIS A 33 0.60 1.42 -9.29
N SER A 34 -0.32 2.24 -9.83
CA SER A 34 -1.42 2.77 -9.04
C SER A 34 -2.10 1.56 -8.39
N ARG A 35 -2.27 1.60 -7.07
CA ARG A 35 -2.90 0.50 -6.32
C ARG A 35 -4.12 0.00 -7.09
N ARG A 36 -4.23 -1.32 -7.28
CA ARG A 36 -5.42 -1.92 -7.90
C ARG A 36 -6.68 -1.36 -7.24
N PRO A 37 -7.74 -1.03 -8.00
CA PRO A 37 -9.03 -0.66 -7.44
C PRO A 37 -9.49 -1.71 -6.43
N THR A 38 -10.04 -1.26 -5.30
CA THR A 38 -10.72 -2.14 -4.36
C THR A 38 -12.13 -2.42 -4.91
N GLY A 39 -12.26 -3.42 -5.79
CA GLY A 39 -13.51 -3.84 -6.43
C GLY A 39 -13.44 -3.84 -7.97
N ASP A 40 -14.56 -4.20 -8.61
CA ASP A 40 -14.67 -4.26 -10.08
C ASP A 40 -14.61 -2.89 -10.77
N ASP A 41 -14.82 -1.80 -10.02
CA ASP A 41 -14.75 -0.42 -10.50
C ASP A 41 -13.96 0.50 -9.54
N ALA A 42 -13.49 1.64 -10.06
CA ALA A 42 -12.87 2.68 -9.26
C ALA A 42 -13.84 3.19 -8.17
N ALA A 43 -13.38 3.26 -6.92
CA ALA A 43 -14.20 3.73 -5.80
C ALA A 43 -14.70 5.17 -6.04
N ARG A 44 -16.02 5.38 -5.96
CA ARG A 44 -16.63 6.71 -6.02
C ARG A 44 -16.46 7.44 -4.69
N ILE A 45 -15.95 8.67 -4.73
CA ILE A 45 -15.85 9.53 -3.54
C ILE A 45 -17.22 10.14 -3.24
N VAL A 46 -17.71 9.93 -2.01
CA VAL A 46 -18.94 10.53 -1.50
C VAL A 46 -18.58 11.42 -0.30
N PRO A 47 -18.67 12.77 -0.42
CA PRO A 47 -18.35 13.66 0.69
C PRO A 47 -19.45 13.59 1.77
N VAL A 48 -19.04 13.44 3.04
CA VAL A 48 -19.93 13.38 4.20
C VAL A 48 -19.46 14.41 5.22
N ARG A 49 -20.38 15.18 5.81
CA ARG A 49 -20.09 16.08 6.92
C ARG A 49 -20.07 15.29 8.23
N MET A 50 -19.00 15.46 9.00
CA MET A 50 -18.83 14.90 10.34
C MET A 50 -18.34 16.01 11.25
N ASP A 51 -18.82 16.05 12.48
CA ASP A 51 -18.24 16.90 13.52
C ASP A 51 -16.82 16.42 13.89
N GLU A 52 -16.06 17.30 14.53
CA GLU A 52 -14.65 17.04 14.87
C GLU A 52 -14.49 15.90 15.88
N ASP A 53 -15.44 15.75 16.81
CA ASP A 53 -15.41 14.70 17.83
C ASP A 53 -15.57 13.32 17.19
N LEU A 54 -16.48 13.20 16.23
CA LEU A 54 -16.69 11.98 15.46
C LEU A 54 -15.45 11.63 14.63
N VAL A 55 -14.84 12.61 13.94
CA VAL A 55 -13.60 12.39 13.19
C VAL A 55 -12.50 11.86 14.11
N ALA A 56 -12.31 12.49 15.27
CA ALA A 56 -11.31 12.09 16.24
C ALA A 56 -11.58 10.68 16.81
N ALA A 57 -12.85 10.32 17.01
CA ALA A 57 -13.23 8.99 17.47
C ALA A 57 -12.89 7.90 16.44
N VAL A 58 -13.18 8.15 15.15
CA VAL A 58 -12.83 7.23 14.06
C VAL A 58 -11.31 7.07 13.96
N ASP A 59 -10.55 8.15 14.10
CA ASP A 59 -9.08 8.10 14.04
C ASP A 59 -8.49 7.28 15.18
N ARG A 60 -8.94 7.50 16.42
CA ARG A 60 -8.52 6.68 17.56
C ARG A 60 -8.87 5.21 17.35
N ARG A 61 -10.01 4.91 16.72
CA ARG A 61 -10.39 3.53 16.41
C ARG A 61 -9.47 2.92 15.34
N ALA A 62 -9.17 3.66 14.28
CA ALA A 62 -8.29 3.23 13.21
C ALA A 62 -6.87 2.89 13.73
N VAL A 63 -6.30 3.73 14.60
CA VAL A 63 -5.00 3.49 15.24
C VAL A 63 -5.03 2.21 16.08
N ARG A 64 -6.05 2.06 16.93
CA ARG A 64 -6.21 0.88 17.80
C ARG A 64 -6.36 -0.42 17.01
N ASP A 65 -7.03 -0.36 15.86
CA ASP A 65 -7.31 -1.54 15.02
C ASP A 65 -6.21 -1.78 13.96
N GLY A 66 -5.17 -0.94 13.90
CA GLY A 66 -4.11 -1.05 12.91
C GLY A 66 -4.60 -0.90 11.46
N THR A 67 -5.68 -0.13 11.26
CA THR A 67 -6.33 0.04 9.95
C THR A 67 -6.46 1.52 9.57
N SER A 68 -7.03 1.80 8.41
CA SER A 68 -7.27 3.17 7.94
C SER A 68 -8.62 3.72 8.39
N ARG A 69 -8.71 5.05 8.52
CA ARG A 69 -9.99 5.77 8.73
C ARG A 69 -11.07 5.32 7.74
N SER A 70 -10.71 5.24 6.45
CA SER A 70 -11.64 4.82 5.39
C SER A 70 -12.13 3.38 5.55
N GLU A 71 -11.31 2.48 6.10
CA GLU A 71 -11.73 1.10 6.38
C GLU A 71 -12.68 1.03 7.57
N ILE A 72 -12.45 1.81 8.64
CA ILE A 72 -13.41 1.93 9.74
C ILE A 72 -14.76 2.44 9.23
N ILE A 73 -14.76 3.49 8.41
CA ILE A 73 -16.00 4.05 7.85
C ILE A 73 -16.70 3.02 6.93
N ARG A 74 -15.96 2.38 6.02
CA ARG A 74 -16.55 1.39 5.10
C ARG A 74 -17.09 0.16 5.84
N SER A 75 -16.40 -0.33 6.86
CA SER A 75 -16.86 -1.47 7.65
C SER A 75 -18.12 -1.13 8.46
N ALA A 76 -18.18 0.06 9.07
CA ALA A 76 -19.38 0.54 9.77
C ALA A 76 -20.59 0.66 8.82
N VAL A 77 -20.40 1.25 7.63
CA VAL A 77 -21.46 1.35 6.62
C VAL A 77 -21.93 -0.02 6.16
N ARG A 78 -21.00 -0.95 5.86
CA ARG A 78 -21.34 -2.33 5.49
C ARG A 78 -22.13 -3.05 6.58
N ALA A 79 -21.74 -2.89 7.85
CA ALA A 79 -22.44 -3.48 8.98
C ALA A 79 -23.84 -2.87 9.20
N PHE A 80 -24.02 -1.58 8.89
CA PHE A 80 -25.31 -0.90 9.04
C PHE A 80 -26.33 -1.27 7.95
N VAL A 81 -25.88 -1.54 6.73
CA VAL A 81 -26.76 -1.89 5.60
C VAL A 81 -26.98 -3.39 5.42
N ALA A 82 -26.34 -4.23 6.24
CA ALA A 82 -26.44 -5.68 6.20
C ALA A 82 -27.78 -6.20 6.73
#